data_AF-A0A7X9J513-F1
#
_entry.id   AF-A0A7X9J513-F1
#
_cell.length_a   1.000
_cell.length_b   1.000
_cell.length_c   1.000
_cell.angle_alpha   90.00
_cell.angle_beta   90.00
_cell.angle_gamma   90.00
#
_symmetry.space_group_name_H-M   'P 1'
#
loop_
_entity.id
_entity.type
_entity.pdbx_description
1 polymer ?
#
loop_
_entity_poly.entity_id
_entity_poly.type
_entity_poly.pdbx_seq_one_letter_code
_entity_poly.pdbx_strand_id
1 'polypeptide(L)' 'MKYGIAGRMAAAFINSKLTPLVIIASLVLGGFAVINTPREEEPQIIVPMLDVIVQM' A
#
# COMPACT_ATOMS: atom_id res chain seq x y z
N MET A 1 24.87 25.98 -6.73
CA MET A 1 23.55 25.95 -6.07
C MET A 1 23.52 24.78 -5.10
N LYS A 2 23.23 25.02 -3.82
CA LYS A 2 23.20 23.97 -2.79
C LYS A 2 21.90 23.17 -2.96
N TYR A 3 22.00 21.86 -3.13
CA TYR A 3 20.81 21.00 -3.32
C TYR A 3 19.85 21.17 -2.14
N GLY A 4 18.56 21.36 -2.44
CA GLY A 4 17.48 21.28 -1.46
C GLY A 4 17.30 19.85 -0.91
N ILE A 5 16.36 19.64 0.00
CA ILE A 5 16.15 18.34 0.67
C ILE A 5 15.95 17.20 -0.35
N ALA A 6 15.09 17.40 -1.35
CA ALA A 6 14.87 16.43 -2.42
C ALA A 6 16.14 16.15 -3.24
N GLY A 7 16.94 17.18 -3.54
CA GLY A 7 18.19 17.03 -4.28
C GLY A 7 19.26 16.28 -3.49
N ARG A 8 19.31 16.46 -2.17
CA ARG A 8 20.21 15.68 -1.28
C ARG A 8 19.81 14.21 -1.23
N MET A 9 18.52 13.91 -1.22
CA MET A 9 18.04 12.52 -1.31
C MET A 9 18.37 11.92 -2.68
N ALA A 10 18.04 12.61 -3.77
CA ALA A 10 18.33 12.13 -5.13
C ALA A 10 19.83 11.85 -5.32
N ALA A 11 20.71 12.73 -4.85
CA ALA A 11 22.15 12.56 -4.94
C ALA A 11 22.65 11.27 -4.25
N ALA A 12 22.00 10.83 -3.16
CA ALA A 12 22.37 9.59 -2.47
C ALA A 12 22.00 8.32 -3.26
N PHE A 13 20.96 8.36 -4.09
CA PHE A 13 20.44 7.19 -4.80
C PHE A 13 20.77 7.16 -6.29
N ILE A 14 21.02 8.30 -6.93
CA ILE A 14 21.12 8.40 -8.40
C ILE A 14 22.26 7.58 -9.01
N ASN A 15 23.39 7.43 -8.31
CA ASN A 15 24.54 6.64 -8.76
C ASN A 15 24.60 5.24 -8.13
N SER A 16 23.61 4.87 -7.30
CA SER A 16 23.62 3.61 -6.59
C SER A 16 23.09 2.48 -7.45
N LYS A 17 23.86 1.39 -7.57
CA LYS A 17 23.40 0.12 -8.18
C LYS A 17 22.26 -0.53 -7.40
N LEU A 18 22.04 -0.11 -6.14
CA LEU A 18 20.94 -0.59 -5.30
C LEU A 18 19.58 -0.01 -5.72
N THR A 19 19.56 1.19 -6.30
CA THR A 19 18.32 1.87 -6.74
C THR A 19 17.50 1.03 -7.71
N PRO A 20 18.04 0.49 -8.82
CA PRO A 20 17.26 -0.39 -9.69
C PRO A 20 16.81 -1.69 -9.00
N LEU A 21 17.61 -2.25 -8.08
CA LEU A 21 17.21 -3.43 -7.30
C LEU A 21 16.00 -3.15 -6.41
N VAL A 22 16.00 -2.01 -5.71
CA VAL A 22 14.89 -1.58 -4.85
C VAL A 22 13.63 -1.32 -5.67
N ILE A 23 13.75 -0.72 -6.85
CA ILE A 23 12.63 -0.52 -7.77
C ILE A 23 12.02 -1.88 -8.15
N ILE A 24 12.84 -2.83 -8.60
CA ILE A 24 12.37 -4.17 -9.00
C ILE A 24 11.71 -4.88 -7.82
N ALA A 25 12.35 -4.88 -6.65
CA ALA A 25 11.77 -5.46 -5.43
C ALA A 25 10.41 -4.84 -5.07
N SER A 26 10.28 -3.51 -5.20
CA SER A 26 9.03 -2.79 -4.91
C SER A 26 7.92 -3.17 -5.90
N LEU A 27 8.26 -3.32 -7.18
CA LEU A 27 7.33 -3.77 -8.22
C LEU A 27 6.88 -5.22 -7.97
N VAL A 28 7.81 -6.11 -7.61
CA VAL A 28 7.48 -7.51 -7.28
C VAL A 28 6.56 -7.59 -6.06
N LEU A 29 6.88 -6.83 -5.00
CA LEU A 29 6.03 -6.76 -3.80
C LEU A 29 4.64 -6.20 -4.11
N GLY A 30 4.55 -5.15 -4.93
CA GLY A 30 3.28 -4.60 -5.39
C GLY A 30 2.47 -5.60 -6.22
N GLY A 31 3.11 -6.29 -7.16
CA GLY A 31 2.48 -7.35 -7.95
C GLY A 31 1.99 -8.50 -7.08
N PHE A 32 2.81 -8.93 -6.12
CA PHE A 32 2.42 -9.93 -5.12
C PHE A 32 1.20 -9.48 -4.33
N ALA A 33 1.16 -8.23 -3.86
CA ALA A 33 0.01 -7.69 -3.16
C ALA A 33 -1.26 -7.72 -4.02
N VAL A 34 -1.19 -7.29 -5.28
CA VAL A 34 -2.33 -7.34 -6.20
C VAL A 34 -2.84 -8.77 -6.41
N ILE A 35 -1.95 -9.75 -6.54
CA ILE A 35 -2.33 -11.16 -6.72
C ILE A 35 -2.96 -11.75 -5.46
N ASN A 36 -2.44 -11.39 -4.28
CA ASN A 36 -2.87 -12.00 -3.01
C ASN A 36 -4.03 -11.25 -2.32
N THR A 37 -4.34 -10.02 -2.75
CA THR A 37 -5.46 -9.27 -2.18
C THR A 37 -6.77 -9.95 -2.59
N PRO A 38 -7.57 -10.46 -1.63
CA PRO A 38 -8.85 -11.07 -1.94
C PRO A 38 -9.77 -10.05 -2.60
N ARG A 39 -10.49 -10.49 -3.64
CA ARG A 39 -11.48 -9.67 -4.33
C ARG A 39 -12.83 -10.28 -4.02
N GLU A 40 -13.65 -9.57 -3.26
CA GLU A 40 -15.04 -9.93 -3.02
C GLU A 40 -15.91 -9.12 -3.98
N GLU A 41 -16.71 -9.80 -4.82
CA GLU A 41 -17.60 -9.14 -5.78
C GLU A 41 -18.75 -8.41 -5.08
N GLU A 42 -19.22 -9.01 -3.99
CA GLU A 42 -20.14 -8.40 -3.05
C GLU A 42 -19.37 -8.17 -1.76
N PRO A 43 -19.09 -6.91 -1.37
CA PRO A 43 -18.45 -6.65 -0.09
C PRO A 43 -19.30 -7.31 1.00
N GLN A 44 -18.65 -8.09 1.87
CA GLN A 44 -19.34 -8.72 3.00
C GLN A 44 -19.79 -7.65 3.99
N ILE A 45 -20.98 -7.08 3.75
CA ILE A 45 -21.60 -6.07 4.61
C ILE A 45 -22.40 -6.82 5.69
N ILE A 46 -21.77 -7.01 6.84
CA ILE A 46 -22.49 -7.36 8.07
C ILE A 46 -23.21 -6.11 8.58
N VAL A 47 -24.51 -6.01 8.31
CA VAL A 47 -25.33 -4.93 8.87
C VAL A 47 -25.45 -5.18 10.38
N PRO A 48 -24.90 -4.32 11.25
CA PRO A 48 -25.09 -4.47 12.68
C PRO A 48 -26.56 -4.16 13.01
N MET A 49 -27.30 -5.19 13.39
CA MET A 49 -28.71 -5.08 13.81
C MET A 49 -28.80 -5.30 15.32
N LEU A 50 -29.56 -4.44 16.00
CA LEU A 50 -29.93 -4.61 17.39
C LEU A 50 -31.45 -4.73 17.45
N ASP A 51 -31.94 -5.91 17.81
CA ASP A 51 -33.36 -6.11 18.06
C ASP A 51 -33.72 -5.60 19.45
N VAL A 52 -34.65 -4.65 19.53
CA VAL A 52 -35.19 -4.14 20.80
C VAL A 52 -36.55 -4.79 21.03
N ILE A 53 -36.59 -5.73 21.97
CA ILE A 53 -37.82 -6.41 22.38
C ILE A 53 -38.37 -5.70 23.62
N VAL A 54 -39.59 -5.16 23.52
CA VAL A 54 -40.28 -4.50 24.65
C VAL A 54 -41.38 -5.42 25.16
N GLN A 55 -41.41 -5.61 26.48
CA GLN A 55 -42.49 -6.30 27.19
C GLN A 55 -43.38 -5.22 27.85
N MET A 56 -44.68 -5.25 27.54
CA MET A 56 -45.71 -4.44 28.21
C MET A 56 -46.18 -5.14 29.48
#